data_AF-A0A2V9IC06-F1
#
_entry.id   AF-A0A2V9IC06-F1
#
_cell.length_a   1.000
_cell.length_b   1.000
_cell.length_c   1.000
_cell.angle_alpha   90.00
_cell.angle_beta   90.00
_cell.angle_gamma   90.00
#
_symmetry.space_group_name_H-M   'P 1'
#
loop_
_entity.id
_entity.type
_entity.pdbx_description
1 polymer ?
#
loop_
_entity_poly.entity_id
_entity_poly.type
_entity_poly.pdbx_seq_one_letter_code
_entity_poly.pdbx_strand_id
1 'polypeptide(L)'
;MVFHHVLQSDKEEGKMCSRFTKKMLVGLFAIGAGFALLGTAVGANPFVLDWRVLGFGVVSGTCETSFGSACTSISTGSAQGTHIGAGAYSMSLTTGNDNGGGIGTNNATNSSGGKCLPANETSGTTGTITAADGSTISFNTVGWLCEEGASGSDYHYNGTYRVTGGTGRFSGAVGGGSLVATFEKGGLTNNTYTKIDGTINF
;
A
#
# COMPACT_ATOMS: atom_id res chain seq x y z
N MET A 1 -89.84 -26.86 49.18
CA MET A 1 -88.40 -27.12 49.38
C MET A 1 -87.67 -26.01 48.65
N VAL A 2 -87.08 -25.09 49.41
CA VAL A 2 -86.81 -23.69 49.03
C VAL A 2 -85.45 -23.55 48.33
N PHE A 3 -85.44 -22.70 47.30
CA PHE A 3 -84.30 -22.26 46.48
C PHE A 3 -83.38 -21.26 47.22
N HIS A 4 -82.10 -21.25 46.82
CA HIS A 4 -81.05 -20.27 47.17
C HIS A 4 -81.47 -18.79 46.97
N HIS A 5 -81.12 -17.91 47.92
CA HIS A 5 -80.96 -16.45 47.76
C HIS A 5 -79.96 -15.92 48.83
N VAL A 6 -78.76 -15.42 48.48
CA VAL A 6 -78.29 -14.01 48.34
C VAL A 6 -78.47 -13.08 49.57
N LEU A 7 -77.36 -12.53 50.12
CA LEU A 7 -77.01 -11.08 50.28
C LEU A 7 -76.08 -10.73 51.49
N GLN A 8 -74.87 -10.25 51.17
CA GLN A 8 -74.14 -9.01 51.58
C GLN A 8 -74.16 -8.32 52.98
N SER A 9 -73.02 -7.62 53.22
CA SER A 9 -72.69 -6.47 54.11
C SER A 9 -72.21 -6.82 55.54
N ASP A 10 -71.17 -6.23 56.16
CA ASP A 10 -70.64 -4.85 56.24
C ASP A 10 -69.09 -4.87 56.47
N LYS A 11 -68.25 -4.02 55.84
CA LYS A 11 -67.85 -2.63 56.15
C LYS A 11 -67.10 -2.43 57.47
N GLU A 12 -65.79 -2.09 57.39
CA GLU A 12 -65.21 -0.94 58.11
C GLU A 12 -63.88 -0.47 57.50
N GLU A 13 -63.82 0.82 57.14
CA GLU A 13 -62.63 1.58 56.79
C GLU A 13 -62.03 2.21 58.06
N GLY A 14 -60.69 2.32 58.12
CA GLY A 14 -59.98 2.91 59.26
C GLY A 14 -58.67 3.61 58.91
N LYS A 15 -58.77 4.77 58.24
CA LYS A 15 -58.01 6.02 58.50
C LYS A 15 -56.48 6.06 58.27
N MET A 16 -56.09 6.76 57.20
CA MET A 16 -54.78 7.41 57.02
C MET A 16 -54.49 8.43 58.13
N CYS A 17 -53.24 8.49 58.59
CA CYS A 17 -52.67 9.73 59.14
C CYS A 17 -51.25 9.95 58.61
N SER A 18 -51.18 10.91 57.69
CA SER A 18 -49.99 11.57 57.17
C SER A 18 -49.39 12.53 58.21
N ARG A 19 -48.05 12.63 58.23
CA ARG A 19 -47.21 13.84 58.39
C ARG A 19 -45.96 13.55 59.22
N PHE A 20 -44.79 13.56 58.58
CA PHE A 20 -43.75 14.51 58.97
C PHE A 20 -42.84 14.79 57.78
N THR A 21 -42.62 16.09 57.58
CA THR A 21 -42.15 16.72 56.35
C THR A 21 -40.78 17.35 56.63
N LYS A 22 -39.88 17.27 55.65
CA LYS A 22 -38.73 18.19 55.38
C LYS A 22 -37.54 18.24 56.35
N LYS A 23 -36.41 17.69 55.88
CA LYS A 23 -35.09 18.37 55.76
C LYS A 23 -34.50 17.93 54.41
N MET A 24 -34.68 18.66 53.32
CA MET A 24 -33.81 19.71 52.75
C MET A 24 -32.30 19.39 52.69
N LEU A 25 -31.82 19.39 51.44
CA LEU A 25 -30.50 19.74 50.91
C LEU A 25 -29.30 18.74 50.92
N VAL A 26 -29.00 18.30 49.68
CA VAL A 26 -27.72 18.46 48.94
C VAL A 26 -26.53 17.57 49.31
N GLY A 27 -26.09 16.81 48.29
CA GLY A 27 -24.80 16.12 48.23
C GLY A 27 -24.64 15.36 46.92
N LEU A 28 -24.50 16.09 45.81
CA LEU A 28 -24.10 15.57 44.49
C LEU A 28 -22.63 15.08 44.53
N PHE A 29 -22.29 14.16 43.62
CA PHE A 29 -20.94 13.68 43.24
C PHE A 29 -20.33 12.47 43.97
N ALA A 30 -20.43 11.30 43.33
CA ALA A 30 -19.28 10.47 43.00
C ALA A 30 -19.66 9.52 41.85
N ILE A 31 -19.50 10.02 40.62
CA ILE A 31 -19.35 9.19 39.42
C ILE A 31 -18.00 8.48 39.58
N GLY A 32 -18.04 7.29 40.18
CA GLY A 32 -16.88 6.41 40.33
C GLY A 32 -16.55 5.79 38.98
N ALA A 33 -15.72 6.50 38.20
CA ALA A 33 -15.03 6.01 37.03
C ALA A 33 -14.31 4.69 37.35
N GLY A 34 -14.83 3.58 36.86
CA GLY A 34 -14.26 2.26 37.13
C GLY A 34 -14.63 1.15 36.15
N PHE A 35 -15.23 1.50 35.01
CA PHE A 35 -15.47 0.58 33.89
C PHE A 35 -15.14 1.27 32.56
N ALA A 36 -13.95 1.86 32.50
CA ALA A 36 -13.27 2.13 31.23
C ALA A 36 -12.06 1.22 31.12
N LEU A 37 -12.30 -0.10 31.20
CA LEU A 37 -11.55 -1.01 30.35
C LEU A 37 -12.00 -0.70 28.93
N LEU A 38 -11.44 0.38 28.39
CA LEU A 38 -11.16 0.46 26.97
C LEU A 38 -10.33 -0.79 26.71
N GLY A 39 -11.02 -1.88 26.34
CA GLY A 39 -10.38 -2.93 25.61
C GLY A 39 -9.66 -2.20 24.49
N THR A 40 -8.33 -2.16 24.56
CA THR A 40 -7.54 -1.96 23.37
C THR A 40 -8.14 -2.92 22.39
N ALA A 41 -8.91 -2.40 21.42
CA ALA A 41 -9.30 -3.17 20.28
C ALA A 41 -7.98 -3.77 19.82
N VAL A 42 -7.86 -5.09 19.98
CA VAL A 42 -6.73 -5.84 19.46
C VAL A 42 -6.72 -5.42 18.01
N GLY A 43 -5.75 -4.56 17.64
CA GLY A 43 -5.70 -3.98 16.31
C GLY A 43 -5.84 -5.15 15.38
N ALA A 44 -6.93 -5.17 14.61
CA ALA A 44 -7.20 -6.25 13.67
C ALA A 44 -5.87 -6.47 12.94
N ASN A 45 -5.38 -7.72 12.95
CA ASN A 45 -4.15 -8.06 12.24
C ASN A 45 -4.24 -7.36 10.89
N PRO A 46 -3.37 -6.38 10.59
CA PRO A 46 -3.39 -5.76 9.29
C PRO A 46 -3.38 -6.90 8.29
N PHE A 47 -4.37 -6.96 7.39
CA PHE A 47 -4.42 -8.04 6.41
C PHE A 47 -3.23 -7.82 5.48
N VAL A 48 -2.10 -8.39 5.87
CA VAL A 48 -0.87 -8.40 5.12
C VAL A 48 -1.12 -9.29 3.91
N LEU A 49 -1.29 -8.69 2.75
CA LEU A 49 -1.58 -9.40 1.50
C LEU A 49 -0.29 -9.60 0.71
N ASP A 50 -0.18 -10.77 0.08
CA ASP A 50 0.79 -11.01 -0.99
C ASP A 50 0.49 -10.06 -2.15
N TRP A 51 1.51 -9.31 -2.57
CA TRP A 51 1.38 -8.36 -3.67
C TRP A 51 2.17 -8.87 -4.87
N ARG A 52 1.47 -9.16 -5.96
CA ARG A 52 2.09 -9.53 -7.23
C ARG A 52 1.48 -8.77 -8.40
N VAL A 53 2.34 -8.15 -9.19
CA VAL A 53 2.00 -7.51 -10.46
C VAL A 53 2.97 -7.95 -11.55
N LEU A 54 2.42 -8.36 -12.69
CA LEU A 54 3.14 -8.70 -13.92
C LEU A 54 2.81 -7.66 -14.97
N GLY A 55 3.83 -7.04 -15.57
CA GLY A 55 3.69 -5.99 -16.57
C GLY A 55 4.33 -6.38 -17.90
N PHE A 56 3.71 -5.95 -19.00
CA PHE A 56 4.27 -6.00 -20.35
C PHE A 56 3.99 -4.67 -21.06
N GLY A 57 4.98 -4.15 -21.78
CA GLY A 57 4.78 -2.91 -22.52
C GLY A 57 6.00 -2.49 -23.32
N VAL A 58 6.18 -1.17 -23.42
CA VAL A 58 7.25 -0.55 -24.20
C VAL A 58 8.19 0.25 -23.31
N VAL A 59 9.47 0.23 -23.67
CA VAL A 59 10.51 1.06 -23.07
C VAL A 59 10.93 2.16 -24.02
N SER A 60 11.27 3.30 -23.46
CA SER A 60 11.84 4.45 -24.15
C SER A 60 12.84 5.17 -23.24
N GLY A 61 13.47 6.23 -23.72
CA GLY A 61 14.40 7.06 -22.95
C GLY A 61 15.82 6.99 -23.48
N THR A 62 16.76 7.59 -22.77
CA THR A 62 18.14 7.72 -23.25
C THR A 62 18.99 6.49 -22.96
N CYS A 63 18.62 5.64 -21.99
CA CYS A 63 19.36 4.40 -21.72
C CYS A 63 19.27 3.38 -22.87
N GLU A 64 18.18 3.45 -23.64
CA GLU A 64 17.98 2.62 -24.83
C GLU A 64 19.04 2.94 -25.90
N THR A 65 19.29 4.22 -26.16
CA THR A 65 20.22 4.66 -27.20
C THR A 65 21.67 4.68 -26.73
N SER A 66 21.92 5.08 -25.48
CA SER A 66 23.25 5.18 -24.89
C SER A 66 23.19 4.92 -23.39
N PHE A 67 23.57 3.70 -22.99
CA PHE A 67 23.60 3.34 -21.58
C PHE A 67 24.78 4.01 -20.86
N GLY A 68 24.50 4.77 -19.80
CA GLY A 68 25.49 5.55 -19.08
C GLY A 68 24.89 6.26 -17.89
N SER A 69 25.68 7.08 -17.20
CA SER A 69 25.21 7.88 -16.07
C SER A 69 24.20 8.94 -16.51
N ALA A 70 23.20 9.21 -15.66
CA ALA A 70 22.10 10.13 -15.92
C ALA A 70 21.23 9.78 -17.15
N CYS A 71 21.33 8.55 -17.67
CA CYS A 71 20.40 8.07 -18.68
C CYS A 71 19.05 7.72 -18.04
N THR A 72 17.98 7.85 -18.82
CA THR A 72 16.62 7.53 -18.39
C THR A 72 16.09 6.27 -19.10
N SER A 73 15.42 5.41 -18.35
CA SER A 73 14.65 4.27 -18.88
C SER A 73 13.20 4.41 -18.43
N ILE A 74 12.30 4.61 -19.38
CA ILE A 74 10.88 4.88 -19.16
C ILE A 74 10.09 3.69 -19.69
N SER A 75 9.47 2.95 -18.78
CA SER A 75 8.72 1.73 -19.02
C SER A 75 7.25 1.97 -18.75
N THR A 76 6.39 1.74 -19.74
CA THR A 76 4.93 1.83 -19.57
C THR A 76 4.23 0.68 -20.25
N GLY A 77 3.11 0.23 -19.71
CA GLY A 77 2.39 -0.88 -20.31
C GLY A 77 1.18 -1.37 -19.53
N SER A 78 0.64 -2.49 -20.00
CA SER A 78 -0.43 -3.22 -19.33
C SER A 78 0.12 -4.02 -18.16
N ALA A 79 -0.71 -4.19 -17.13
CA ALA A 79 -0.36 -4.94 -15.93
C ALA A 79 -1.48 -5.91 -15.55
N GLN A 80 -1.12 -7.04 -14.95
CA GLN A 80 -2.05 -7.96 -14.31
C GLN A 80 -1.57 -8.30 -12.90
N GLY A 81 -2.50 -8.39 -11.96
CA GLY A 81 -2.18 -8.82 -10.61
C GLY A 81 -3.42 -9.18 -9.82
N THR A 82 -3.27 -10.07 -8.84
CA THR A 82 -4.37 -10.62 -8.03
C THR A 82 -5.23 -9.52 -7.40
N HIS A 83 -4.59 -8.41 -6.99
CA HIS A 83 -5.26 -7.31 -6.34
C HIS A 83 -5.56 -6.13 -7.27
N ILE A 84 -5.06 -6.08 -8.51
CA ILE A 84 -5.28 -4.97 -9.44
C ILE A 84 -6.19 -5.32 -10.63
N GLY A 85 -6.41 -6.60 -10.91
CA GLY A 85 -7.08 -7.05 -12.13
C GLY A 85 -6.26 -6.73 -13.38
N ALA A 86 -6.93 -6.47 -14.51
CA ALA A 86 -6.28 -5.98 -15.72
C ALA A 86 -6.13 -4.45 -15.64
N GLY A 87 -4.90 -4.00 -15.41
CA GLY A 87 -4.55 -2.60 -15.19
C GLY A 87 -3.41 -2.13 -16.06
N ALA A 88 -2.68 -1.12 -15.57
CA ALA A 88 -1.52 -0.55 -16.22
C ALA A 88 -0.40 -0.27 -15.21
N TYR A 89 0.82 -0.11 -15.71
CA TYR A 89 1.96 0.34 -14.92
C TYR A 89 2.76 1.43 -15.66
N SER A 90 3.45 2.26 -14.88
CA SER A 90 4.40 3.25 -15.37
C SER A 90 5.58 3.32 -14.41
N MET A 91 6.79 3.32 -14.95
CA MET A 91 8.04 3.44 -14.21
C MET A 91 9.04 4.26 -15.02
N SER A 92 9.75 5.17 -14.37
CA SER A 92 10.80 5.98 -14.98
C SER A 92 12.02 5.93 -14.08
N LEU A 93 13.11 5.34 -14.57
CA LEU A 93 14.36 5.17 -13.86
C LEU A 93 15.41 6.12 -14.42
N THR A 94 16.21 6.74 -13.55
CA THR A 94 17.42 7.46 -13.93
C THR A 94 18.62 6.76 -13.33
N THR A 95 19.64 6.50 -14.14
CA THR A 95 20.91 5.97 -13.64
C THR A 95 21.71 7.04 -12.92
N GLY A 96 22.31 6.68 -11.79
CA GLY A 96 23.30 7.46 -11.09
C GLY A 96 24.68 7.38 -11.74
N ASN A 97 25.66 7.93 -11.03
CA ASN A 97 27.05 7.83 -11.45
C ASN A 97 27.62 6.43 -11.15
N ASP A 98 28.60 6.00 -11.95
CA ASP A 98 29.48 4.93 -11.48
C ASP A 98 30.21 5.46 -10.23
N ASN A 99 30.12 4.74 -9.13
CA ASN A 99 30.73 5.15 -7.87
C ASN A 99 32.23 4.78 -7.88
N GLY A 100 33.08 5.54 -8.58
CA GLY A 100 34.52 5.46 -8.32
C GLY A 100 35.41 6.31 -9.22
N GLY A 101 35.87 7.45 -8.72
CA GLY A 101 37.02 8.15 -9.29
C GLY A 101 38.34 7.37 -9.10
N GLY A 102 39.32 7.67 -9.97
CA GLY A 102 40.68 7.09 -10.01
C GLY A 102 40.93 6.26 -11.27
N ILE A 103 41.73 6.77 -12.21
CA ILE A 103 41.97 6.22 -13.57
C ILE A 103 42.56 4.80 -13.50
N GLY A 104 41.79 3.79 -13.91
CA GLY A 104 42.27 2.40 -13.86
C GLY A 104 41.31 1.25 -14.17
N THR A 105 40.20 1.49 -14.87
CA THR A 105 39.28 0.52 -15.53
C THR A 105 38.03 0.06 -14.74
N ASN A 106 36.86 0.46 -15.25
CA ASN A 106 35.59 -0.29 -15.20
C ASN A 106 34.83 -0.43 -13.85
N ASN A 107 34.54 0.66 -13.15
CA ASN A 107 33.92 0.62 -11.80
C ASN A 107 32.42 0.27 -11.74
N ALA A 108 31.86 -0.25 -12.84
CA ALA A 108 30.50 -0.77 -12.91
C ALA A 108 30.37 -1.91 -13.93
N THR A 109 31.47 -2.41 -14.50
CA THR A 109 31.39 -3.38 -15.58
C THR A 109 31.22 -4.79 -15.04
N ASN A 110 30.18 -5.50 -15.49
CA ASN A 110 29.98 -6.91 -15.19
C ASN A 110 30.96 -7.80 -15.99
N SER A 111 31.01 -9.09 -15.64
CA SER A 111 31.90 -10.05 -16.31
C SER A 111 31.63 -10.24 -17.81
N SER A 112 30.47 -9.80 -18.29
CA SER A 112 30.06 -9.83 -19.70
C SER A 112 30.43 -8.56 -20.47
N GLY A 113 31.05 -7.57 -19.80
CA GLY A 113 31.47 -6.30 -20.41
C GLY A 113 30.43 -5.17 -20.35
N GLY A 114 29.27 -5.38 -19.72
CA GLY A 114 28.18 -4.41 -19.60
C GLY A 114 28.24 -3.57 -18.34
N LYS A 115 27.62 -2.38 -18.33
CA LYS A 115 27.59 -1.51 -17.14
C LYS A 115 26.39 -1.80 -16.26
N CYS A 116 26.61 -1.79 -14.95
CA CYS A 116 25.62 -1.82 -13.89
C CYS A 116 25.68 -0.53 -13.08
N LEU A 117 24.68 0.33 -13.24
CA LEU A 117 24.61 1.63 -12.57
C LEU A 117 23.52 1.63 -11.50
N PRO A 118 23.74 2.28 -10.35
CA PRO A 118 22.66 2.48 -9.39
C PRO A 118 21.55 3.25 -10.09
N ALA A 119 20.29 2.89 -9.84
CA ALA A 119 19.16 3.53 -10.48
C ALA A 119 17.98 3.61 -9.51
N ASN A 120 17.27 4.72 -9.58
CA ASN A 120 16.07 5.01 -8.84
C ASN A 120 15.13 5.83 -9.71
N GLU A 121 13.97 6.24 -9.18
CA GLU A 121 13.07 7.10 -9.96
C GLU A 121 13.76 8.33 -10.53
N THR A 122 13.37 8.68 -11.75
CA THR A 122 13.66 10.00 -12.30
C THR A 122 13.13 11.07 -11.35
N SER A 123 13.94 12.09 -11.09
CA SER A 123 13.62 13.14 -10.12
C SER A 123 12.23 13.73 -10.35
N GLY A 124 11.42 13.78 -9.29
CA GLY A 124 10.04 14.26 -9.34
C GLY A 124 9.02 13.27 -9.92
N THR A 125 9.42 12.05 -10.26
CA THR A 125 8.52 10.98 -10.69
C THR A 125 8.35 9.91 -9.60
N THR A 126 7.28 9.13 -9.70
CA THR A 126 7.05 7.92 -8.90
C THR A 126 6.65 6.79 -9.83
N GLY A 127 7.03 5.56 -9.48
CA GLY A 127 6.42 4.40 -10.11
C GLY A 127 4.93 4.33 -9.76
N THR A 128 4.09 3.93 -10.72
CA THR A 128 2.64 3.86 -10.53
C THR A 128 2.07 2.56 -11.07
N ILE A 129 1.16 1.95 -10.31
CA ILE A 129 0.28 0.87 -10.74
C ILE A 129 -1.15 1.37 -10.71
N THR A 130 -1.86 1.25 -11.83
CA THR A 130 -3.29 1.59 -11.95
C THR A 130 -4.09 0.32 -12.09
N ALA A 131 -5.03 0.08 -11.19
CA ALA A 131 -5.91 -1.07 -11.25
C ALA A 131 -7.06 -0.88 -12.25
N ALA A 132 -7.77 -1.97 -12.54
CA ALA A 132 -8.90 -2.00 -13.48
C ALA A 132 -10.03 -1.00 -13.13
N ASP A 133 -10.20 -0.69 -11.85
CA ASP A 133 -11.18 0.28 -11.33
C ASP A 133 -10.67 1.73 -11.32
N GLY A 134 -9.44 1.97 -11.79
CA GLY A 134 -8.78 3.27 -11.77
C GLY A 134 -8.10 3.64 -10.46
N SER A 135 -8.21 2.82 -9.41
CA SER A 135 -7.45 3.01 -8.16
C SER A 135 -5.96 2.86 -8.42
N THR A 136 -5.13 3.68 -7.77
CA THR A 136 -3.67 3.71 -8.01
C THR A 136 -2.85 3.38 -6.77
N ILE A 137 -1.67 2.80 -6.98
CA ILE A 137 -0.56 2.74 -6.02
C ILE A 137 0.62 3.50 -6.61
N SER A 138 1.21 4.38 -5.82
CA SER A 138 2.48 5.05 -6.12
C SER A 138 3.59 4.46 -5.25
N PHE A 139 4.77 4.31 -5.83
CA PHE A 139 5.93 3.76 -5.14
C PHE A 139 7.23 4.46 -5.53
N ASN A 140 8.21 4.34 -4.62
CA ASN A 140 9.61 4.65 -4.88
C ASN A 140 10.41 3.34 -5.00
N THR A 141 11.52 3.35 -5.74
CA THR A 141 12.32 2.19 -6.11
C THR A 141 13.79 2.57 -6.18
N VAL A 142 14.64 1.69 -5.67
CA VAL A 142 16.10 1.83 -5.71
C VAL A 142 16.70 0.47 -5.99
N GLY A 143 17.65 0.44 -6.92
CA GLY A 143 18.23 -0.79 -7.41
C GLY A 143 19.38 -0.54 -8.37
N TRP A 144 19.63 -1.52 -9.24
CA TRP A 144 20.66 -1.49 -10.27
C TRP A 144 20.02 -1.66 -11.64
N LEU A 145 20.42 -0.81 -12.57
CA LEU A 145 20.14 -0.99 -13.99
C LEU A 145 21.42 -1.52 -14.65
N CYS A 146 21.33 -2.64 -15.34
CA CYS A 146 22.48 -3.41 -15.81
C CYS A 146 22.32 -3.83 -17.27
N GLU A 147 23.29 -3.50 -18.12
CA GLU A 147 23.45 -4.16 -19.43
C GLU A 147 23.81 -5.63 -19.27
N GLU A 148 23.21 -6.52 -20.04
CA GLU A 148 23.45 -7.98 -19.96
C GLU A 148 24.80 -8.41 -20.53
N GLY A 149 25.28 -7.68 -21.55
CA GLY A 149 26.53 -7.91 -22.26
C GLY A 149 27.24 -6.60 -22.53
N ALA A 150 28.03 -6.52 -23.61
CA ALA A 150 28.72 -5.29 -23.97
C ALA A 150 27.77 -4.10 -24.22
N SER A 151 28.33 -2.89 -24.19
CA SER A 151 27.61 -1.63 -24.47
C SER A 151 26.67 -1.75 -25.66
N GLY A 152 25.39 -1.42 -25.45
CA GLY A 152 24.35 -1.51 -26.45
C GLY A 152 23.53 -2.80 -26.40
N SER A 153 23.84 -3.75 -25.52
CA SER A 153 22.99 -4.91 -25.25
C SER A 153 21.68 -4.52 -24.58
N ASP A 154 20.73 -5.47 -24.57
CA ASP A 154 19.60 -5.48 -23.66
C ASP A 154 20.07 -5.27 -22.22
N TYR A 155 19.15 -4.77 -21.39
CA TYR A 155 19.46 -4.42 -20.01
C TYR A 155 18.28 -4.75 -19.09
N HIS A 156 18.56 -4.84 -17.79
CA HIS A 156 17.56 -5.16 -16.79
C HIS A 156 17.70 -4.28 -15.56
N TYR A 157 16.58 -4.06 -14.88
CA TYR A 157 16.51 -3.46 -13.56
C TYR A 157 16.30 -4.53 -12.52
N ASN A 158 17.05 -4.46 -11.42
CA ASN A 158 16.83 -5.25 -10.23
C ASN A 158 16.92 -4.35 -9.00
N GLY A 159 15.80 -4.18 -8.31
CA GLY A 159 15.70 -3.29 -7.18
C GLY A 159 14.65 -3.69 -6.16
N THR A 160 14.50 -2.81 -5.18
CA THR A 160 13.42 -2.87 -4.20
C THR A 160 12.48 -1.69 -4.42
N TYR A 161 11.24 -1.82 -3.98
CA TYR A 161 10.28 -0.73 -3.97
C TYR A 161 9.63 -0.57 -2.60
N ARG A 162 9.16 0.65 -2.33
CA ARG A 162 8.33 1.00 -1.18
C ARG A 162 7.12 1.79 -1.65
N VAL A 163 5.93 1.38 -1.21
CA VAL A 163 4.70 2.13 -1.45
C VAL A 163 4.79 3.49 -0.76
N THR A 164 4.50 4.56 -1.50
CA THR A 164 4.54 5.95 -1.04
C THR A 164 3.18 6.61 -1.02
N GLY A 165 2.19 6.03 -1.70
CA GLY A 165 0.81 6.48 -1.64
C GLY A 165 -0.12 5.59 -2.45
N GLY A 166 -1.41 5.92 -2.40
CA GLY A 166 -2.42 5.27 -3.21
C GLY A 166 -3.75 6.02 -3.18
N THR A 167 -4.64 5.65 -4.08
CA THR A 167 -5.97 6.26 -4.25
C THR A 167 -7.06 5.18 -4.24
N GLY A 168 -8.32 5.60 -4.09
CA GLY A 168 -9.45 4.68 -4.09
C GLY A 168 -9.30 3.60 -3.03
N ARG A 169 -9.39 2.33 -3.43
CA ARG A 169 -9.25 1.18 -2.52
C ARG A 169 -7.82 0.93 -2.04
N PHE A 170 -6.84 1.65 -2.57
CA PHE A 170 -5.45 1.64 -2.11
C PHE A 170 -5.09 2.90 -1.31
N SER A 171 -6.08 3.71 -0.94
CA SER A 171 -5.84 4.85 -0.04
C SER A 171 -5.25 4.35 1.30
N GLY A 172 -4.15 4.95 1.74
CA GLY A 172 -3.45 4.54 2.97
C GLY A 172 -2.58 3.30 2.84
N ALA A 173 -2.48 2.72 1.63
CA ALA A 173 -1.67 1.53 1.41
C ALA A 173 -0.19 1.75 1.80
N VAL A 174 0.38 0.78 2.51
CA VAL A 174 1.80 0.73 2.85
C VAL A 174 2.36 -0.64 2.52
N GLY A 175 3.66 -0.71 2.25
CA GLY A 175 4.30 -1.97 1.90
C GLY A 175 5.53 -1.77 1.03
N GLY A 176 6.01 -2.87 0.47
CA GLY A 176 7.18 -2.89 -0.37
C GLY A 176 7.58 -4.31 -0.76
N GLY A 177 8.68 -4.42 -1.48
CA GLY A 177 9.18 -5.70 -1.96
C GLY A 177 10.24 -5.54 -3.04
N SER A 178 10.33 -6.51 -3.94
CA SER A 178 11.24 -6.53 -5.08
C SER A 178 10.56 -6.03 -6.34
N LEU A 179 11.31 -5.30 -7.15
CA LEU A 179 10.93 -4.89 -8.49
C LEU A 179 12.03 -5.32 -9.45
N VAL A 180 11.66 -6.10 -10.45
CA VAL A 180 12.56 -6.48 -11.55
C VAL A 180 11.92 -6.11 -12.88
N ALA A 181 12.74 -5.69 -13.83
CA ALA A 181 12.29 -5.43 -15.20
C ALA A 181 13.39 -5.80 -16.20
N THR A 182 13.01 -6.23 -17.40
CA THR A 182 13.92 -6.44 -18.54
C THR A 182 13.53 -5.52 -19.68
N PHE A 183 14.52 -5.05 -20.45
CA PHE A 183 14.36 -4.03 -21.48
C PHE A 183 15.10 -4.47 -22.73
N GLU A 184 14.35 -4.71 -23.80
CA GLU A 184 14.90 -5.05 -25.12
C GLU A 184 15.33 -3.76 -25.85
N LYS A 185 16.49 -3.80 -26.50
CA LYS A 185 16.99 -2.74 -27.39
C LYS A 185 16.95 -3.19 -28.85
N GLY A 186 16.58 -2.26 -29.74
CA GLY A 186 16.78 -2.43 -31.19
C GLY A 186 15.81 -3.39 -31.88
N GLY A 187 14.72 -3.79 -31.21
CA GLY A 187 13.59 -4.49 -31.83
C GLY A 187 12.70 -3.54 -32.64
N LEU A 188 11.75 -4.09 -33.41
CA LEU A 188 10.68 -3.29 -34.06
C LEU A 188 9.82 -2.56 -33.02
N THR A 189 9.72 -3.13 -31.82
CA THR A 189 9.22 -2.50 -30.59
C THR A 189 10.23 -2.79 -29.48
N ASN A 190 10.67 -1.76 -28.76
CA ASN A 190 11.52 -1.95 -27.57
C ASN A 190 10.61 -2.42 -26.43
N ASN A 191 10.58 -3.72 -26.20
CA ASN A 191 9.67 -4.31 -25.22
C ASN A 191 10.25 -4.27 -23.82
N THR A 192 9.35 -4.33 -22.84
CA THR A 192 9.69 -4.40 -21.42
C THR A 192 8.75 -5.33 -20.69
N TYR A 193 9.33 -6.11 -19.79
CA TYR A 193 8.61 -7.06 -18.93
C TYR A 193 8.96 -6.71 -17.50
N THR A 194 7.95 -6.46 -16.66
CA THR A 194 8.14 -6.06 -15.27
C THR A 194 7.48 -7.04 -14.33
N LYS A 195 8.12 -7.33 -13.20
CA LYS A 195 7.51 -8.07 -12.10
C LYS A 195 7.73 -7.32 -10.80
N ILE A 196 6.64 -7.09 -10.09
CA ILE A 196 6.62 -6.48 -8.76
C ILE A 196 6.06 -7.54 -7.82
N ASP A 197 6.90 -8.02 -6.91
CA ASP A 197 6.50 -8.96 -5.86
C ASP A 197 6.76 -8.31 -4.50
N GLY A 198 5.86 -8.48 -3.56
CA GLY A 198 6.03 -7.90 -2.24
C GLY A 198 4.86 -8.16 -1.33
N THR A 199 4.69 -7.24 -0.38
CA THR A 199 3.66 -7.35 0.63
C THR A 199 3.03 -5.99 0.87
N ILE A 200 1.70 -5.94 0.95
CA ILE A 200 0.94 -4.70 1.11
C ILE A 200 -0.06 -4.82 2.26
N ASN A 201 -0.30 -3.68 2.93
CA ASN A 201 -1.26 -3.53 3.99
C ASN A 201 -2.10 -2.25 3.75
N PHE A 202 -3.36 -2.28 4.16
CA PHE A 202 -4.34 -1.20 4.04
C PHE A 202 -4.96 -0.85 5.40
#